data_AF-A0A7V2AJ02-F1
#
_entry.id   AF-A0A7V2AJ02-F1
#
_cell.length_a   1.000
_cell.length_b   1.000
_cell.length_c   1.000
_cell.angle_alpha   90.00
_cell.angle_beta   90.00
_cell.angle_gamma   90.00
#
_symmetry.space_group_name_H-M   'P 1'
#
loop_
_entity.id
_entity.type
_entity.pdbx_description
1 polymer ?
#
loop_
_entity_poly.entity_id
_entity_poly.type
_entity_poly.pdbx_seq_one_letter_code
_entity_poly.pdbx_strand_id
1 'polypeptide(L)'
;MRILFVNGSRGEWGYIRPIINLCIERGIDYDICATNMLLLPGYGSLIDEIKADGYRVSDEIYMSLEGSNHFSMTKSLGVFLMSFVDTLKRLEPDWIMLAGDRGEQLVSSIASAFTYIP
;
A
#
# COMPACT_ATOMS: atom_id res chain seq x y z
N MET A 1 -16.33 9.43 1.48
CA MET A 1 -15.91 8.04 1.27
C MET A 1 -14.59 8.05 0.53
N ARG A 2 -13.50 7.85 1.27
CA ARG A 2 -12.14 7.70 0.79
C ARG A 2 -11.67 6.27 1.00
N ILE A 3 -11.17 5.63 -0.06
CA ILE A 3 -10.62 4.27 -0.01
C ILE A 3 -9.10 4.34 -0.16
N LEU A 4 -8.36 3.83 0.82
CA LEU A 4 -6.91 3.71 0.75
C LEU A 4 -6.52 2.31 0.24
N PHE A 5 -5.81 2.25 -0.89
CA PHE A 5 -5.31 0.99 -1.45
C PHE A 5 -3.86 0.77 -1.03
N VAL A 6 -3.56 -0.43 -0.50
CA VAL A 6 -2.19 -0.82 -0.14
C VAL A 6 -1.58 -1.62 -1.29
N ASN A 7 -0.53 -1.09 -1.91
CA ASN A 7 0.13 -1.71 -3.06
C ASN A 7 1.62 -1.97 -2.77
N GLY A 8 1.96 -3.22 -2.45
CA GLY A 8 3.32 -3.65 -2.20
C GLY A 8 4.05 -4.14 -3.46
N SER A 9 3.32 -4.45 -4.54
CA SER A 9 3.89 -5.17 -5.68
C SER A 9 3.05 -5.18 -6.96
N ARG A 10 3.68 -5.58 -8.07
CA ARG A 10 3.01 -5.75 -9.37
C ARG A 10 1.84 -6.73 -9.34
N GLY A 11 1.90 -7.78 -8.53
CA GLY A 11 0.82 -8.76 -8.42
C GLY A 11 -0.47 -8.11 -7.89
N GLU A 12 -0.33 -7.34 -6.83
CA GLU A 12 -1.44 -6.64 -6.17
C GLU A 12 -1.97 -5.51 -7.04
N TRP A 13 -1.09 -4.81 -7.76
CA TRP A 13 -1.49 -3.81 -8.76
C TRP A 13 -2.48 -4.37 -9.79
N GLY A 14 -2.27 -5.61 -10.25
CA GLY A 14 -3.19 -6.27 -11.17
C GLY A 14 -4.61 -6.42 -10.62
N TYR A 15 -4.76 -6.62 -9.30
CA TYR A 15 -6.05 -6.77 -8.63
C TYR A 15 -6.71 -5.42 -8.33
N ILE A 16 -5.95 -4.45 -7.82
CA ILE A 16 -6.52 -3.18 -7.35
C ILE A 16 -6.78 -2.17 -8.46
N ARG A 17 -5.99 -2.19 -9.55
CA ARG A 17 -6.15 -1.24 -10.67
C ARG A 17 -7.58 -1.17 -11.23
N PRO A 18 -8.27 -2.29 -11.57
CA PRO A 18 -9.65 -2.21 -12.06
C PRO A 18 -10.62 -1.61 -11.03
N ILE A 19 -10.37 -1.80 -9.73
CA ILE A 19 -11.21 -1.24 -8.65
C ILE A 19 -10.97 0.28 -8.53
N ILE A 20 -9.71 0.72 -8.63
CA ILE A 20 -9.36 2.14 -8.65
C ILE A 20 -9.99 2.84 -9.86
N ASN A 21 -9.95 2.22 -11.04
CA ASN A 21 -10.60 2.74 -12.24
C ASN A 21 -12.11 2.92 -12.03
N LEU A 22 -12.77 1.95 -11.39
CA LEU A 22 -14.18 2.07 -11.04
C LEU A 22 -14.43 3.20 -10.02
N CYS A 23 -13.51 3.45 -9.08
CA CYS A 23 -13.61 4.58 -8.17
C CYS A 23 -13.56 5.90 -8.95
N ILE A 24 -12.63 6.03 -9.90
CA ILE A 24 -12.50 7.21 -10.77
C ILE A 24 -13.80 7.43 -11.56
N GLU A 25 -14.30 6.40 -12.24
CA GLU A 25 -15.54 6.46 -13.03
C GLU A 25 -16.76 6.89 -12.18
N ARG A 26 -16.80 6.48 -10.91
CA ARG A 26 -17.90 6.77 -9.99
C ARG A 26 -17.68 8.02 -9.13
N GLY A 27 -16.55 8.72 -9.28
CA GLY A 27 -16.19 9.87 -8.45
C GLY A 27 -15.99 9.54 -6.96
N ILE A 28 -15.55 8.31 -6.65
CA ILE A 28 -15.17 7.88 -5.30
C ILE A 28 -13.70 8.30 -5.06
N ASP A 29 -13.44 8.92 -3.92
CA ASP A 29 -12.10 9.37 -3.55
C ASP A 29 -11.21 8.16 -3.22
N TYR A 30 -9.97 8.16 -3.74
CA TYR A 30 -9.04 7.05 -3.54
C TYR A 30 -7.61 7.54 -3.37
N ASP A 31 -6.83 6.83 -2.56
CA ASP A 31 -5.39 7.04 -2.41
C ASP A 31 -4.65 5.71 -2.52
N ILE A 32 -3.39 5.75 -2.97
CA ILE A 32 -2.50 4.59 -3.00
C ILE A 32 -1.37 4.81 -1.99
N CYS A 33 -1.21 3.86 -1.07
CA CYS A 33 -0.01 3.68 -0.27
C CYS A 33 0.89 2.64 -0.96
N ALA A 34 1.98 3.10 -1.54
CA ALA A 34 2.98 2.27 -2.19
C ALA A 34 4.04 1.80 -1.19
N THR A 35 4.42 0.52 -1.24
CA THR A 35 5.43 -0.02 -0.31
C THR A 35 6.17 -1.24 -0.89
N ASN A 36 7.03 -1.85 -0.07
CA ASN A 36 7.73 -3.11 -0.34
C ASN A 36 8.42 -3.16 -1.72
N MET A 37 8.13 -4.17 -2.53
CA MET A 37 8.80 -4.40 -3.82
C MET A 37 8.56 -3.29 -4.83
N LEU A 38 7.42 -2.59 -4.72
CA LEU A 38 7.05 -1.54 -5.65
C LEU A 38 8.02 -0.35 -5.64
N LEU A 39 8.69 -0.11 -4.50
CA LEU A 39 9.64 1.00 -4.30
C LEU A 39 11.11 0.59 -4.45
N LEU A 40 11.37 -0.69 -4.72
CA LEU A 40 12.74 -1.22 -4.82
C LEU A 40 13.18 -1.26 -6.29
N PRO A 41 14.28 -0.57 -6.67
CA PRO A 41 14.75 -0.52 -8.06
C PRO A 41 15.00 -1.91 -8.68
N GLY A 42 15.41 -2.88 -7.86
CA GLY A 42 15.66 -4.26 -8.31
C GLY A 42 14.41 -5.02 -8.77
N TYR A 43 13.21 -4.50 -8.52
CA TYR A 43 11.93 -5.12 -8.90
C TYR A 43 11.20 -4.35 -10.02
N GLY A 44 11.84 -3.31 -10.58
CA GLY A 44 11.36 -2.52 -11.72
C GLY A 44 10.89 -1.12 -11.35
N SER A 45 10.22 -0.45 -12.30
CA SER A 45 9.82 0.97 -12.24
C SER A 45 8.30 1.15 -12.18
N LEU A 46 7.56 0.15 -11.68
CA LEU A 46 6.10 0.18 -11.74
C LEU A 46 5.51 1.37 -10.95
N ILE A 47 6.16 1.82 -9.88
CA ILE A 47 5.72 3.04 -9.18
C ILE A 47 5.74 4.28 -10.08
N ASP A 48 6.76 4.41 -10.93
CA ASP A 48 6.91 5.53 -11.85
C ASP A 48 5.84 5.45 -12.95
N GLU A 49 5.55 4.25 -13.45
CA GLU A 49 4.46 4.00 -14.40
C GLU A 49 3.09 4.38 -13.79
N ILE A 50 2.80 3.96 -12.56
CA ILE A 50 1.56 4.30 -11.85
C ILE A 50 1.40 5.83 -11.73
N LYS A 51 2.47 6.54 -11.37
CA LYS A 51 2.43 8.01 -11.29
C LYS A 51 2.29 8.67 -12.66
N ALA A 52 3.00 8.18 -13.68
CA ALA A 52 2.94 8.70 -15.04
C ALA A 52 1.56 8.52 -15.67
N ASP A 53 0.87 7.43 -15.33
CA ASP A 53 -0.52 7.15 -15.73
C ASP A 53 -1.54 8.03 -14.98
N GLY A 54 -1.10 8.87 -14.03
CA GLY A 54 -1.93 9.84 -13.31
C GLY A 54 -2.65 9.29 -12.08
N TYR A 55 -2.30 8.09 -11.59
CA TYR A 55 -2.88 7.57 -10.37
C TYR A 55 -2.33 8.30 -9.13
N ARG A 56 -3.20 8.51 -8.13
CA ARG A 56 -2.84 9.23 -6.90
C ARG A 56 -2.12 8.34 -5.91
N VAL A 57 -0.80 8.48 -5.82
CA VAL A 57 0.04 7.88 -4.76
C VAL A 57 0.22 8.91 -3.65
N SER A 58 -0.44 8.70 -2.52
CA SER A 58 -0.36 9.61 -1.37
C SER A 58 0.88 9.38 -0.52
N ASP A 59 1.36 8.13 -0.49
CA ASP A 59 2.40 7.67 0.40
C ASP A 59 3.32 6.66 -0.27
N GLU A 60 4.61 6.80 0.01
CA GLU A 60 5.64 5.82 -0.32
C GLU A 60 6.36 5.40 0.96
N ILE A 61 6.08 4.19 1.44
CA ILE A 61 6.68 3.68 2.67
C ILE A 61 7.85 2.77 2.33
N TYR A 62 9.06 3.32 2.44
CA TYR A 62 10.32 2.60 2.30
C TYR A 62 10.59 1.72 3.54
N MET A 63 9.99 0.53 3.55
CA MET A 63 10.06 -0.40 4.68
C MET A 63 11.23 -1.40 4.62
N SER A 64 11.78 -1.64 3.43
CA SER A 64 12.59 -2.82 3.14
C SER A 64 14.00 -2.73 3.73
N LEU A 65 14.31 -3.61 4.68
CA LEU A 65 15.65 -3.80 5.21
C LEU A 65 16.41 -4.86 4.40
N GLU A 66 17.65 -4.53 4.03
CA GLU A 66 18.51 -5.46 3.31
C GLU A 66 18.88 -6.67 4.19
N GLY A 67 19.01 -7.85 3.56
CA GLY A 67 19.38 -9.10 4.24
C GLY A 67 18.78 -10.35 3.62
N SER A 68 17.72 -10.21 2.82
CA SER A 68 17.11 -11.27 2.00
C SER A 68 16.78 -12.56 2.76
N ASN A 69 16.34 -12.45 4.01
CA ASN A 69 15.95 -13.58 4.86
C ASN A 69 14.68 -13.28 5.65
N HIS A 70 14.09 -14.30 6.27
CA HIS A 70 12.83 -14.15 7.00
C HIS A 70 12.91 -13.15 8.16
N PHE A 71 14.06 -13.04 8.83
CA PHE A 71 14.24 -12.08 9.92
C PHE A 71 14.30 -10.63 9.42
N SER A 72 15.03 -10.36 8.33
CA SER A 72 15.05 -9.02 7.73
C SER A 72 13.66 -8.65 7.20
N MET A 73 12.92 -9.61 6.64
CA MET A 73 11.54 -9.42 6.20
C MET A 73 10.63 -9.02 7.37
N THR A 74 10.63 -9.81 8.45
CA THR A 74 9.79 -9.52 9.63
C THR A 74 10.14 -8.17 10.28
N LYS A 75 11.42 -7.79 10.31
CA LYS A 75 11.81 -6.45 10.78
C LYS A 75 11.30 -5.34 9.85
N SER A 76 11.36 -5.56 8.53
CA SER A 76 10.83 -4.62 7.54
C SER A 76 9.33 -4.38 7.77
N LEU A 77 8.57 -5.43 8.09
CA LEU A 77 7.15 -5.29 8.46
C LEU A 77 6.92 -4.45 9.72
N GLY A 78 7.82 -4.52 10.69
CA GLY A 78 7.80 -3.63 11.85
C GLY A 78 7.98 -2.17 11.45
N VAL A 79 8.90 -1.88 10.52
CA VAL A 79 9.08 -0.54 9.95
C VAL A 79 7.81 -0.10 9.21
N PHE A 80 7.25 -0.95 8.37
CA PHE A 80 6.02 -0.68 7.65
C PHE A 80 4.87 -0.34 8.60
N LEU A 81 4.64 -1.13 9.65
CA LEU A 81 3.57 -0.87 10.62
C LEU A 81 3.70 0.51 11.25
N MET A 82 4.91 0.87 11.71
CA MET A 82 5.15 2.17 12.34
C MET A 82 4.82 3.32 11.39
N SER A 83 5.28 3.27 10.15
CA SER A 83 5.01 4.31 9.16
C SER A 83 3.55 4.32 8.67
N PHE A 84 2.93 3.15 8.52
CA PHE A 84 1.57 3.04 8.02
C PHE A 84 0.56 3.64 9.00
N VAL A 85 0.78 3.51 10.32
CA VAL A 85 -0.06 4.17 11.34
C VAL A 85 -0.05 5.70 11.18
N ASP A 86 1.09 6.30 10.82
CA ASP A 86 1.17 7.74 10.55
C ASP A 86 0.41 8.13 9.28
N THR A 87 0.49 7.29 8.23
CA THR A 87 -0.33 7.44 7.01
C THR A 87 -1.81 7.41 7.34
N LEU A 88 -2.28 6.44 8.13
CA LEU A 88 -3.69 6.32 8.53
C LEU A 88 -4.16 7.55 9.32
N LYS A 89 -3.34 8.02 10.27
CA LYS A 89 -3.62 9.21 11.07
C LYS A 89 -3.75 10.49 10.22
N ARG A 90 -2.96 10.60 9.15
CA ARG A 90 -2.96 11.78 8.27
C ARG A 90 -4.08 11.75 7.24
N LEU A 91 -4.32 10.59 6.62
CA LEU A 91 -5.26 10.45 5.51
C LEU A 91 -6.71 10.23 5.97
N GLU A 92 -6.90 9.68 7.18
CA GLU A 92 -8.20 9.34 7.77
C GLU A 92 -9.13 8.65 6.75
N PRO A 93 -8.71 7.52 6.12
CA PRO A 93 -9.55 6.84 5.13
C PRO A 93 -10.79 6.20 5.78
N ASP A 94 -11.88 6.13 5.02
CA ASP A 94 -13.10 5.44 5.45
C ASP A 94 -12.97 3.92 5.31
N TRP A 95 -12.16 3.45 4.35
CA TRP A 95 -11.92 2.03 4.06
C TRP A 95 -10.48 1.80 3.62
N ILE A 96 -9.91 0.66 3.98
CA ILE A 96 -8.61 0.20 3.50
C ILE A 96 -8.82 -1.04 2.63
N MET A 97 -8.42 -0.94 1.36
CA MET A 97 -8.49 -2.04 0.42
C MET A 97 -7.18 -2.83 0.43
N LEU A 98 -7.29 -4.08 0.87
CA LEU A 98 -6.21 -5.05 0.87
C LEU A 98 -6.40 -6.06 -0.25
N ALA A 99 -5.31 -6.47 -0.89
CA ALA A 99 -5.35 -7.46 -1.97
C ALA A 99 -4.17 -8.42 -1.85
N GLY A 100 -4.44 -9.71 -1.70
CA GLY A 100 -3.42 -10.75 -1.61
C GLY A 100 -3.12 -11.20 -0.18
N ASP A 101 -1.99 -11.88 -0.01
CA ASP A 101 -1.59 -12.62 1.19
C ASP A 101 -0.19 -12.24 1.71
N ARG A 102 0.38 -11.14 1.20
CA ARG A 102 1.73 -10.70 1.55
C ARG A 102 1.79 -10.04 2.92
N GLY A 103 3.01 -9.91 3.43
CA GLY A 103 3.27 -9.40 4.78
C GLY A 103 2.71 -8.01 5.00
N GLU A 104 2.87 -7.10 4.04
CA GLU A 104 2.32 -5.74 4.07
C GLU A 104 0.79 -5.75 4.14
N GLN A 105 0.12 -6.67 3.43
CA GLN A 105 -1.35 -6.80 3.49
C GLN A 105 -1.79 -7.25 4.90
N LEU A 106 -1.12 -8.25 5.46
CA LEU A 106 -1.39 -8.70 6.83
C LEU A 106 -1.16 -7.57 7.85
N VAL A 107 -0.04 -6.86 7.76
CA VAL A 107 0.29 -5.79 8.70
C VAL A 107 -0.66 -4.61 8.56
N SER A 108 -1.05 -4.25 7.34
CA SER A 108 -2.09 -3.26 7.12
C SER A 108 -3.40 -3.70 7.77
N SER A 109 -3.82 -4.96 7.64
CA SER A 109 -5.05 -5.45 8.29
C SER A 109 -5.00 -5.33 9.82
N ILE A 110 -3.84 -5.57 10.43
CA ILE A 110 -3.62 -5.38 11.87
C ILE A 110 -3.75 -3.89 12.21
N ALA A 111 -3.08 -3.02 11.48
CA ALA A 111 -3.17 -1.58 11.70
C ALA A 111 -4.63 -1.10 11.60
N SER A 112 -5.32 -1.45 10.51
CA SER A 112 -6.73 -1.13 10.26
C SER A 112 -7.62 -1.55 11.43
N ALA A 113 -7.48 -2.80 11.88
CA ALA A 113 -8.29 -3.34 12.97
C ALA A 113 -8.10 -2.59 14.29
N PHE A 114 -6.87 -2.18 14.61
CA PHE A 114 -6.56 -1.45 15.85
C PHE A 114 -6.73 0.08 15.74
N THR A 115 -6.87 0.61 14.53
CA THR A 115 -7.26 2.01 14.28
C THR A 115 -8.75 2.17 13.99
N TYR A 116 -9.53 1.09 14.03
CA TYR A 116 -10.97 1.06 13.76
C TYR A 116 -11.33 1.57 12.35
N ILE A 117 -10.49 1.27 11.37
CA ILE A 117 -10.75 1.57 9.96
C ILE A 117 -11.12 0.24 9.28
N PRO A 118 -12.32 0.13 8.66
CA PRO A 118 -12.73 -1.04 7.90
C PRO A 118 -11.75 -1.49 6.82
#